data_AF-A0A960P3H6-F1
#
_entry.id   AF-A0A960P3H6-F1
#
_cell.length_a   1.000
_cell.length_b   1.000
_cell.length_c   1.000
_cell.angle_alpha   90.00
_cell.angle_beta   90.00
_cell.angle_gamma   90.00
#
_symmetry.space_group_name_H-M   'P 1'
#
loop_
_entity.id
_entity.type
_entity.pdbx_description
1 polymer ?
#
loop_
_entity_poly.entity_id
_entity_poly.type
_entity_poly.pdbx_seq_one_letter_code
_entity_poly.pdbx_strand_id
1 'polypeptide(L)'
;AAGARAVVANLPKAAVLPMISLVNRITGDVTLHREELDALMDGLASCEGEPAGQRSLSDFLAEHGHQLGRSYASGLNRNYLGGTEPVSPSPALRH
;
A
#
# COMPACT_ATOMS: atom_id res chain seq x y z
N ALA A 1 -10.61 -8.43 6.04
CA ALA A 1 -9.77 -9.33 5.24
C ALA A 1 -8.32 -8.95 5.53
N ALA A 2 -7.61 -9.49 6.52
CA ALA A 2 -7.82 -10.70 7.31
C ALA A 2 -7.62 -10.40 8.82
N GLY A 3 -8.14 -11.28 9.68
CA GLY A 3 -8.05 -11.20 11.16
C GLY A 3 -8.96 -10.20 11.87
N ALA A 4 -9.24 -9.05 11.28
CA ALA A 4 -10.17 -8.05 11.81
C ALA A 4 -11.52 -8.07 11.03
N ARG A 5 -12.61 -7.69 11.72
CA ARG A 5 -13.92 -7.44 11.08
C ARG A 5 -13.76 -6.24 10.15
N ALA A 6 -13.49 -6.50 8.87
CA ALA A 6 -13.37 -5.47 7.85
C ALA A 6 -14.68 -5.35 7.09
N VAL A 7 -15.15 -4.13 6.91
CA VAL A 7 -16.29 -3.83 6.04
C VAL A 7 -15.73 -3.47 4.67
N VAL A 8 -16.15 -4.21 3.64
CA VAL A 8 -15.87 -3.87 2.24
C VAL A 8 -17.11 -3.19 1.69
N ALA A 9 -16.97 -1.94 1.27
CA ALA A 9 -18.06 -1.14 0.74
C ALA A 9 -17.62 -0.45 -0.55
N ASN A 10 -18.54 -0.37 -1.52
CA ASN A 10 -18.33 0.42 -2.74
C ASN A 10 -18.61 1.89 -2.42
N LEU A 11 -17.62 2.75 -2.65
CA LEU A 11 -17.73 4.19 -2.42
C LEU A 11 -17.41 4.94 -3.72
N PRO A 12 -18.10 6.05 -4.00
CA PRO A 12 -17.71 6.92 -5.10
C PRO A 12 -16.35 7.56 -4.79
N LYS A 13 -15.51 7.74 -5.84
CA LYS A 13 -14.16 8.34 -5.75
C LYS A 13 -14.11 9.62 -4.91
N ALA A 14 -15.13 10.47 -5.03
CA ALA A 14 -15.23 11.72 -4.27
C ALA A 14 -15.31 11.51 -2.74
N ALA A 15 -15.87 10.39 -2.27
CA ALA A 15 -15.93 10.03 -0.85
C ALA A 15 -14.65 9.33 -0.36
N VAL A 16 -13.92 8.66 -1.26
CA VAL A 16 -12.67 7.95 -0.93
C VAL A 16 -11.55 8.93 -0.59
N LEU A 17 -11.41 10.02 -1.32
CA LEU A 17 -10.38 11.04 -1.11
C LEU A 17 -10.37 11.69 0.30
N PRO A 18 -11.52 12.14 0.86
CA PRO A 18 -11.52 12.65 2.23
C PRO A 18 -11.26 11.54 3.26
N MET A 19 -11.66 10.29 3.00
CA MET A 19 -11.34 9.16 3.88
C MET A 19 -9.83 8.87 3.90
N ILE A 20 -9.16 8.90 2.75
CA ILE A 20 -7.70 8.78 2.67
C ILE A 20 -7.03 9.90 3.46
N SER A 21 -7.51 11.14 3.34
CA SER A 21 -6.97 12.28 4.09
C SER A 21 -7.07 12.06 5.61
N LEU A 22 -8.19 11.50 6.08
CA LEU A 22 -8.37 11.14 7.48
C LEU A 22 -7.40 10.03 7.91
N VAL A 23 -7.24 8.99 7.09
CA VAL A 23 -6.30 7.89 7.36
C VAL A 23 -4.87 8.43 7.46
N ASN A 24 -4.43 9.25 6.50
CA ASN A 24 -3.11 9.88 6.51
C ASN A 24 -2.85 10.69 7.79
N ARG A 25 -3.88 11.40 8.28
CA ARG A 25 -3.78 12.16 9.53
C ARG A 25 -3.67 11.26 10.76
N ILE A 26 -4.35 10.11 10.76
CA ILE A 26 -4.31 9.14 11.87
C ILE A 26 -2.97 8.41 11.89
N THR A 27 -2.45 8.02 10.73
CA THR A 27 -1.18 7.29 10.62
C THR A 27 0.04 8.20 10.66
N GLY A 28 -0.11 9.49 10.34
CA GLY A 28 1.01 10.40 10.10
C GLY A 28 1.84 10.01 8.87
N ASP A 29 1.26 9.19 7.98
CA ASP A 29 1.91 8.68 6.76
C ASP A 29 1.09 9.07 5.53
N VAL A 30 1.73 9.11 4.38
CA VAL A 30 1.03 9.22 3.10
C VAL A 30 0.69 7.82 2.64
N THR A 31 -0.56 7.41 2.88
CA THR A 31 -1.00 6.04 2.61
C THR A 31 -1.44 5.82 1.18
N LEU A 32 -2.05 6.83 0.54
CA LEU A 32 -2.46 6.78 -0.86
C LEU A 32 -2.55 8.22 -1.42
N HIS A 33 -1.99 8.46 -2.59
CA HIS A 33 -2.13 9.70 -3.34
C HIS A 33 -3.36 9.67 -4.27
N ARG A 34 -3.81 10.85 -4.69
CA ARG A 34 -4.93 10.96 -5.65
C ARG A 34 -4.56 10.32 -6.97
N GLU A 35 -3.34 10.57 -7.44
CA GLU A 35 -2.82 10.07 -8.71
C GLU A 35 -2.74 8.52 -8.70
N GLU A 36 -2.39 7.93 -7.56
CA GLU A 36 -2.36 6.48 -7.37
C GLU A 36 -3.78 5.89 -7.33
N LEU A 37 -4.72 6.58 -6.68
CA LEU A 37 -6.12 6.18 -6.71
C LEU A 37 -6.69 6.24 -8.14
N ASP A 38 -6.32 7.26 -8.92
CA ASP A 38 -6.75 7.43 -10.31
C ASP A 38 -6.21 6.30 -11.18
N ALA A 39 -4.90 6.01 -11.10
CA ALA A 39 -4.28 4.89 -11.79
C ALA A 39 -4.91 3.54 -11.40
N LEU A 40 -5.23 3.35 -10.11
CA LEU A 40 -5.92 2.16 -9.64
C LEU A 40 -7.32 2.01 -10.24
N MET A 41 -8.11 3.10 -10.28
CA MET A 41 -9.46 3.08 -10.84
C MET A 41 -9.46 2.91 -12.37
N ASP A 42 -8.44 3.40 -13.05
CA ASP A 42 -8.24 3.25 -14.49
C ASP A 42 -7.71 1.85 -14.87
N GLY A 43 -7.51 0.96 -13.89
CA GLY A 43 -6.99 -0.39 -14.11
C GLY A 43 -5.50 -0.43 -14.46
N LEU A 44 -4.78 0.68 -14.24
CA LEU A 44 -3.36 0.83 -14.55
C LEU A 44 -2.45 0.31 -13.43
N ALA A 45 -3.01 -0.07 -12.27
CA ALA A 45 -2.29 -0.74 -11.19
C ALA A 45 -2.09 -2.25 -11.46
N SER A 46 -1.61 -2.58 -12.67
CA SER A 46 -1.24 -3.94 -13.05
C SER A 46 0.27 -4.04 -13.18
N CYS A 47 0.86 -5.11 -12.65
CA CYS A 47 2.27 -5.40 -12.85
C CYS A 47 2.42 -6.34 -14.05
N GLU A 48 3.22 -5.95 -15.04
CA GLU A 48 3.67 -6.87 -16.08
C GLU A 48 4.85 -7.70 -15.56
N GLY A 49 4.77 -9.04 -15.66
CA GLY A 49 5.86 -9.94 -15.30
C GLY A 49 5.42 -11.14 -14.46
N GLU A 50 6.40 -12.02 -14.20
CA GLU A 50 6.19 -13.17 -13.31
C GLU A 50 5.87 -12.72 -11.88
N PRO A 51 5.01 -13.45 -11.15
CA PRO A 51 4.73 -13.14 -9.75
C PRO A 51 6.02 -13.09 -8.91
N ALA A 52 6.26 -11.96 -8.24
CA ALA A 52 7.42 -11.82 -7.37
C ALA A 52 7.36 -12.72 -6.11
N GLY A 53 6.17 -13.22 -5.76
CA GLY A 53 5.94 -14.04 -4.58
C GLY A 53 5.88 -15.53 -4.92
N GLN A 54 6.52 -16.35 -4.08
CA GLN A 54 6.46 -17.82 -4.17
C GLN A 54 5.21 -18.41 -3.48
N ARG A 55 4.45 -17.58 -2.75
CA ARG A 55 3.31 -17.99 -1.94
C ARG A 55 2.07 -17.19 -2.32
N SER A 56 0.94 -17.88 -2.43
CA SER A 56 -0.38 -17.26 -2.58
C SER A 56 -0.68 -16.34 -1.39
N LEU A 57 -1.08 -15.10 -1.69
CA LEU A 57 -1.48 -14.14 -0.66
C LEU A 57 -2.70 -14.65 0.12
N SER A 58 -3.67 -15.27 -0.56
CA SER A 58 -4.87 -15.81 0.08
C SER A 58 -4.55 -16.87 1.13
N ASP A 59 -3.60 -17.76 0.82
CA ASP A 59 -3.18 -18.82 1.73
C ASP A 59 -2.44 -18.24 2.93
N PHE A 60 -1.56 -17.27 2.70
CA PHE A 60 -0.90 -16.53 3.77
C PHE A 60 -1.90 -15.82 4.69
N LEU A 61 -2.91 -15.15 4.13
CA LEU A 61 -3.94 -14.45 4.89
C LEU A 61 -4.83 -15.41 5.68
N ALA A 62 -5.10 -16.61 5.17
CA ALA A 62 -5.87 -17.62 5.88
C ALA A 62 -5.13 -18.11 7.14
N GLU A 63 -3.82 -18.29 7.06
CA GLU A 63 -3.00 -18.77 8.18
C GLU A 63 -2.65 -17.67 9.19
N HIS A 64 -2.26 -16.49 8.72
CA HIS A 64 -1.71 -15.41 9.56
C HIS A 64 -2.67 -14.25 9.79
N GLY A 65 -3.88 -14.31 9.22
CA GLY A 65 -4.85 -13.23 9.22
C GLY A 65 -5.05 -12.59 10.58
N HIS A 66 -5.21 -13.41 11.63
CA HIS A 66 -5.44 -12.98 13.01
C HIS A 66 -4.37 -12.03 13.60
N GLN A 67 -3.17 -11.99 13.03
CA GLN A 67 -2.06 -11.14 13.48
C GLN A 67 -1.96 -9.84 12.68
N LEU A 68 -2.58 -9.78 11.51
CA LEU A 68 -2.48 -8.64 10.60
C LEU A 68 -3.31 -7.45 11.09
N GLY A 69 -2.82 -6.24 10.81
CA GLY A 69 -3.50 -4.98 11.14
C GLY A 69 -3.45 -4.58 12.62
N ARG A 70 -2.74 -5.32 13.48
CA ARG A 70 -2.57 -4.99 14.91
C ARG A 70 -1.62 -3.81 15.15
N SER A 71 -0.70 -3.60 14.22
CA SER A 71 0.23 -2.47 14.20
C SER A 71 0.40 -1.98 12.77
N TYR A 72 0.64 -0.69 12.62
CA TYR A 72 0.93 -0.05 11.35
C TYR A 72 2.41 0.35 11.33
N ALA A 73 3.11 -0.04 10.27
CA ALA A 73 4.50 0.35 10.04
C ALA A 73 4.54 1.33 8.87
N SER A 74 4.95 2.57 9.13
CA SER A 74 5.01 3.62 8.11
C SER A 74 6.15 3.37 7.12
N GLY A 75 5.81 3.39 5.82
CA GLY A 75 6.79 3.28 4.74
C GLY A 75 7.66 4.53 4.65
N LEU A 76 7.06 5.71 4.85
CA LEU A 76 7.77 6.99 4.87
C LEU A 76 8.79 7.05 6.01
N ASN A 77 8.39 6.65 7.22
CA ASN A 77 9.30 6.60 8.36
C ASN A 77 10.43 5.58 8.12
N ARG A 78 10.12 4.42 7.56
CA ARG A 78 11.11 3.36 7.35
C ARG A 78 12.14 3.69 6.27
N ASN A 79 11.72 4.32 5.18
CA ASN A 79 12.56 4.46 3.98
C ASN A 79 13.10 5.89 3.77
N TYR A 80 12.51 6.91 4.40
CA TYR A 80 12.84 8.31 4.11
C TYR A 80 13.14 9.15 5.34
N LEU A 81 12.41 8.97 6.45
CA LEU A 81 12.58 9.81 7.66
C LEU A 81 13.43 9.15 8.77
N GLY A 82 13.59 7.82 8.74
CA GLY A 82 14.18 7.02 9.82
C GLY A 82 15.71 6.94 9.89
N GLY A 83 16.44 7.68 9.05
CA GLY A 83 17.90 7.72 9.07
C GLY A 83 18.56 7.05 7.86
N THR A 84 19.49 7.77 7.26
CA THR A 84 20.20 7.56 6.00
C THR A 84 21.02 6.28 5.90
N GLU A 85 20.79 5.48 4.85
CA GLU A 85 21.87 5.07 3.95
C GLU A 85 21.54 5.64 2.56
N PRO A 86 22.50 6.27 1.85
CA PRO A 86 22.25 6.75 0.49
C PRO A 86 21.97 5.56 -0.42
N VAL A 87 20.76 5.50 -0.99
CA VAL A 87 20.46 4.63 -2.13
C VAL A 87 21.45 4.99 -3.23
N SER A 88 22.37 4.06 -3.54
CA SER A 88 23.26 4.16 -4.68
C SER A 88 22.40 4.36 -5.94
N PRO A 89 22.68 5.38 -6.79
CA PRO A 89 21.85 5.64 -7.95
C PRO A 89 21.84 4.40 -8.85
N SER A 90 20.63 3.90 -9.14
CA SER A 90 20.43 2.83 -10.11
C SER A 90 21.12 3.20 -11.43
N PRO A 91 21.84 2.28 -12.08
CA PRO A 91 22.52 2.57 -13.33
C PRO A 91 21.48 3.03 -14.35
N ALA A 92 21.69 4.24 -14.89
CA ALA A 92 20.85 4.84 -15.90
C ALA A 92 20.56 3.81 -17.01
N LEU A 93 19.28 3.47 -17.19
CA LEU A 93 18.79 2.78 -18.37
C LEU A 93 19.18 3.65 -19.58
N ARG A 94 20.22 3.23 -20.28
CA ARG A 94 20.60 3.80 -21.57
C ARG A 94 19.51 3.41 -22.57
N HIS A 95 18.90 4.42 -23.16
CA HIS A 95 18.09 4.33 -24.39
C HIS A 95 18.91 3.77 -25.54
#